data_AF-A0A844AST3-F1
#
_entry.id   AF-A0A844AST3-F1
#
_cell.length_a   1.000
_cell.length_b   1.000
_cell.length_c   1.000
_cell.angle_alpha   90.00
_cell.angle_beta   90.00
_cell.angle_gamma   90.00
#
_symmetry.space_group_name_H-M   'P 1'
#
loop_
_entity.id
_entity.type
_entity.pdbx_description
1 polymer ?
#
loop_
_entity_poly.entity_id
_entity_poly.type
_entity_poly.pdbx_seq_one_letter_code
_entity_poly.pdbx_strand_id
1 'polypeptide(L)'
;MILEDKLVQTRLQKEPEFLLRLHEILTNWKVGEKPGLVVQARPVQAASLEVLDVKVRNALREGIDSDGNGNLWDHFEAIRMFHSLHGITATANTESPIWLTEAHRDGHMIAGVWDFPDLPAQDGQNAKAMAYWYESFFGESFKLMSNVAAAGGLTGEFQATATLANANMLRYGARSPANRPMLAGEPCLMPYAQWSLQKASIEKPEWHMLARSMAQGIAGAFRAPIR
;
A
#
# COMPACT_ATOMS: atom_id res chain seq x y z
N MET A 1 18.93 3.40 -4.47
CA MET A 1 18.22 2.11 -4.28
C MET A 1 17.66 2.07 -2.86
N ILE A 2 16.51 1.46 -2.56
CA ILE A 2 15.92 1.52 -1.19
C ILE A 2 16.85 0.90 -0.11
N LEU A 3 17.72 -0.02 -0.53
CA LEU A 3 18.80 -0.60 0.27
C LEU A 3 19.96 0.37 0.55
N GLU A 4 19.86 1.63 0.14
CA GLU A 4 20.84 2.68 0.44
C GLU A 4 20.23 3.75 1.35
N ASP A 5 18.90 3.74 1.53
CA ASP A 5 18.24 4.64 2.47
C ASP A 5 18.44 4.14 3.91
N LYS A 6 19.37 4.78 4.61
CA LYS A 6 19.74 4.44 5.99
C LYS A 6 18.55 4.54 6.97
N LEU A 7 17.56 5.40 6.71
CA LEU A 7 16.40 5.55 7.60
C LEU A 7 15.44 4.37 7.44
N VAL A 8 15.14 3.97 6.21
CA VAL A 8 14.32 2.77 5.95
C VAL A 8 15.00 1.53 6.51
N GLN A 9 16.30 1.36 6.26
CA GLN A 9 17.08 0.25 6.82
C GLN A 9 17.06 0.24 8.35
N THR A 10 17.28 1.38 9.00
CA THR A 10 17.30 1.46 10.47
C THR A 10 15.93 1.13 11.05
N ARG A 11 14.84 1.62 10.44
CA ARG A 11 13.47 1.39 10.91
C ARG A 11 13.02 -0.06 10.80
N LEU A 12 13.51 -0.77 9.79
CA LEU A 12 13.15 -2.16 9.51
C LEU A 12 14.27 -3.16 9.84
N GLN A 13 15.37 -2.71 10.46
CA GLN A 13 16.55 -3.55 10.74
C GLN A 13 16.20 -4.81 11.54
N LYS A 14 15.24 -4.71 12.44
CA LYS A 14 14.80 -5.83 13.29
C LYS A 14 13.85 -6.79 12.58
N GLU A 15 13.35 -6.43 11.40
CA GLU A 15 12.37 -7.20 10.63
C GLU A 15 12.81 -7.26 9.15
N PRO A 16 13.93 -7.96 8.85
CA PRO A 16 14.56 -7.98 7.53
C PRO A 16 13.63 -8.49 6.42
N GLU A 17 12.61 -9.28 6.76
CA GLU A 17 11.60 -9.76 5.83
C GLU A 17 10.81 -8.61 5.20
N PHE A 18 10.49 -7.54 5.93
CA PHE A 18 9.82 -6.37 5.33
C PHE A 18 10.71 -5.71 4.28
N LEU A 19 12.00 -5.54 4.57
CA LEU A 19 12.98 -4.96 3.64
C LEU A 19 13.17 -5.81 2.39
N LEU A 20 13.32 -7.13 2.56
CA LEU A 20 13.50 -8.06 1.45
C LEU A 20 12.28 -8.01 0.51
N ARG A 21 11.08 -8.10 1.08
CA ARG A 21 9.81 -8.11 0.33
C ARG A 21 9.57 -6.80 -0.39
N LEU A 22 9.86 -5.68 0.27
CA LEU A 22 9.80 -4.37 -0.34
C LEU A 22 10.78 -4.24 -1.51
N HIS A 23 12.02 -4.71 -1.35
CA HIS A 23 13.00 -4.68 -2.42
C HIS A 23 12.58 -5.53 -3.63
N GLU A 24 12.06 -6.74 -3.39
CA GLU A 24 11.52 -7.63 -4.44
C GLU A 24 10.41 -6.92 -5.24
N ILE A 25 9.42 -6.33 -4.55
CA ILE A 25 8.32 -5.60 -5.20
C ILE A 25 8.83 -4.41 -6.00
N LEU A 26 9.66 -3.55 -5.40
CA LEU A 26 10.14 -2.34 -6.08
C LEU A 26 10.97 -2.66 -7.33
N THR A 27 11.71 -3.78 -7.30
CA THR A 27 12.53 -4.25 -8.42
C THR A 27 11.66 -4.89 -9.50
N ASN A 28 10.80 -5.84 -9.15
CA ASN A 28 9.97 -6.58 -10.09
C ASN A 28 8.99 -5.67 -10.86
N TRP A 29 8.49 -4.62 -10.19
CA TRP A 29 7.50 -3.71 -10.74
C TRP A 29 8.08 -2.38 -11.25
N LYS A 30 9.42 -2.30 -11.31
CA LYS A 30 10.18 -1.12 -11.76
C LYS A 30 9.74 0.17 -11.06
N VAL A 31 9.39 0.06 -9.78
CA VAL A 31 9.07 1.22 -8.92
C VAL A 31 10.33 2.01 -8.60
N GLY A 32 11.54 1.53 -8.95
CA GLY A 32 12.75 2.35 -8.89
C GLY A 32 12.69 3.62 -9.76
N GLU A 33 11.89 3.61 -10.83
CA GLU A 33 11.80 4.72 -11.82
C GLU A 33 10.54 5.58 -11.66
N LYS A 34 9.66 5.23 -10.73
CA LYS A 34 8.36 5.88 -10.52
C LYS A 34 7.99 5.91 -9.03
N PRO A 35 7.13 6.82 -8.57
CA PRO A 35 6.59 6.75 -7.22
C PRO A 35 5.78 5.46 -7.01
N GLY A 36 5.81 4.92 -5.78
CA GLY A 36 5.00 3.76 -5.40
C GLY A 36 4.75 3.66 -3.91
N LEU A 37 3.49 3.45 -3.54
CA LEU A 37 3.05 3.21 -2.18
C LEU A 37 2.85 1.71 -1.97
N VAL A 38 3.50 1.15 -0.95
CA VAL A 38 3.44 -0.26 -0.60
C VAL A 38 3.03 -0.39 0.86
N VAL A 39 1.95 -1.12 1.14
CA VAL A 39 1.52 -1.54 2.47
C VAL A 39 1.87 -3.00 2.65
N GLN A 40 2.44 -3.35 3.80
CA GLN A 40 2.85 -4.70 4.14
C GLN A 40 2.28 -5.08 5.50
N ALA A 41 1.85 -6.33 5.63
CA ALA A 41 1.47 -6.93 6.91
C ALA A 41 2.02 -8.35 7.01
N ARG A 42 2.50 -8.73 8.19
CA ARG A 42 3.04 -10.07 8.48
C ARG A 42 2.57 -10.54 9.85
N PRO A 43 2.22 -11.82 10.02
CA PRO A 43 1.95 -12.41 11.33
C PRO A 43 3.14 -12.20 12.30
N VAL A 44 2.87 -11.82 13.54
CA VAL A 44 3.90 -11.70 14.60
C VAL A 44 4.45 -13.07 14.98
N GLN A 45 3.59 -14.08 15.00
CA GLN A 45 3.96 -15.47 15.26
C GLN A 45 4.11 -16.19 13.92
N ALA A 46 5.02 -17.16 13.86
CA ALA A 46 5.17 -17.99 12.67
C ALA A 46 3.83 -18.62 12.29
N ALA A 47 3.39 -18.36 11.06
CA ALA A 47 2.16 -18.89 10.51
C ALA A 47 2.42 -19.42 9.09
N SER A 48 1.51 -20.24 8.61
CA SER A 48 1.53 -20.77 7.25
C SER A 48 0.19 -20.48 6.60
N LEU A 49 0.23 -20.00 5.37
CA LEU A 49 -0.92 -19.74 4.52
C LEU A 49 -0.88 -20.67 3.31
N GLU A 50 -1.90 -21.50 3.13
CA GLU A 50 -2.05 -22.31 1.92
C GLU A 50 -2.55 -21.44 0.77
N VAL A 51 -1.62 -20.79 0.08
CA VAL A 51 -1.92 -19.81 -0.99
C VAL A 51 -2.61 -20.43 -2.21
N LEU A 52 -2.57 -21.75 -2.37
CA LEU A 52 -3.28 -22.44 -3.45
C LEU A 52 -4.71 -22.83 -3.06
N ASP A 53 -5.09 -22.67 -1.79
CA ASP A 53 -6.46 -22.90 -1.32
C ASP A 53 -7.44 -22.00 -2.09
N VAL A 54 -8.56 -22.59 -2.50
CA VAL A 54 -9.56 -21.91 -3.32
C VAL A 54 -10.14 -20.70 -2.59
N LYS A 55 -10.33 -20.75 -1.27
CA LYS A 55 -10.87 -19.63 -0.49
C LYS A 55 -9.88 -18.47 -0.44
N VAL A 56 -8.60 -18.77 -0.23
CA VAL A 56 -7.53 -17.75 -0.21
C VAL A 56 -7.42 -17.07 -1.57
N ARG A 57 -7.42 -17.86 -2.65
CA ARG A 57 -7.37 -17.33 -4.02
C ARG A 57 -8.61 -16.52 -4.38
N ASN A 58 -9.80 -16.97 -3.98
CA ASN A 58 -11.03 -16.23 -4.21
C ASN A 58 -11.03 -14.91 -3.44
N ALA A 59 -10.66 -14.92 -2.15
CA ALA A 59 -10.59 -13.71 -1.34
C ALA A 59 -9.59 -12.69 -1.92
N LEU A 60 -8.44 -13.14 -2.42
CA LEU A 60 -7.47 -12.25 -3.07
C LEU A 60 -7.98 -11.73 -4.42
N ARG A 61 -8.70 -12.55 -5.18
CA ARG A 61 -9.22 -12.20 -6.50
C ARG A 61 -10.40 -11.23 -6.43
N GLU A 62 -11.34 -11.48 -5.52
CA GLU A 62 -12.57 -10.70 -5.37
C GLU A 62 -12.30 -9.31 -4.78
N GLY A 63 -11.14 -9.11 -4.15
CA GLY A 63 -10.79 -7.82 -3.56
C GLY A 63 -11.59 -7.56 -2.29
N ILE A 64 -12.13 -6.35 -2.17
CA ILE A 64 -13.09 -5.98 -1.13
C ILE A 64 -14.45 -5.70 -1.75
N ASP A 65 -15.55 -6.07 -1.06
CA ASP A 65 -16.92 -5.80 -1.52
C ASP A 65 -17.06 -4.34 -2.01
N SER A 66 -17.37 -4.19 -3.29
CA SER A 66 -17.53 -2.89 -3.94
C SER A 66 -18.99 -2.43 -3.84
N ASP A 67 -19.23 -1.26 -3.24
CA ASP A 67 -20.55 -0.60 -3.31
C ASP A 67 -20.77 0.12 -4.67
N GLY A 68 -20.07 -0.28 -5.73
CA GLY A 68 -20.19 0.27 -7.09
C GLY A 68 -19.46 1.61 -7.34
N ASN A 69 -18.80 2.19 -6.34
CA ASN A 69 -17.91 3.35 -6.50
C ASN A 69 -16.45 2.89 -6.49
N GLY A 70 -15.95 2.42 -7.64
CA GLY A 70 -14.56 2.00 -7.81
C GLY A 70 -13.58 3.17 -7.65
N ASN A 71 -12.52 2.96 -6.87
CA ASN A 71 -11.36 3.86 -6.81
C ASN A 71 -10.32 3.46 -7.88
N LEU A 72 -9.16 4.13 -7.90
CA LEU A 72 -8.09 3.86 -8.88
C LEU A 72 -7.65 2.38 -8.92
N TRP A 73 -7.63 1.72 -7.75
CA TRP A 73 -7.31 0.30 -7.63
C TRP A 73 -8.53 -0.60 -7.54
N ASP A 74 -9.72 -0.05 -7.83
CA ASP A 74 -11.02 -0.73 -7.92
C ASP A 74 -11.23 -1.80 -6.85
N HIS A 75 -11.07 -1.42 -5.58
CA HIS A 75 -11.26 -2.32 -4.44
C HIS A 75 -10.36 -3.58 -4.46
N PHE A 76 -9.26 -3.52 -5.22
CA PHE A 76 -8.36 -4.63 -5.52
C PHE A 76 -9.03 -5.84 -6.19
N GLU A 77 -10.13 -5.63 -6.92
CA GLU A 77 -10.71 -6.70 -7.74
C GLU A 77 -9.72 -7.09 -8.85
N ALA A 78 -9.25 -8.34 -8.78
CA ALA A 78 -8.22 -8.84 -9.67
C ALA A 78 -8.79 -9.73 -10.75
N ILE A 79 -8.31 -9.52 -11.96
CA ILE A 79 -8.64 -10.35 -13.12
C ILE A 79 -7.48 -11.30 -13.43
N ARG A 80 -6.24 -10.90 -13.11
CA ARG A 80 -5.04 -11.71 -13.32
C ARG A 80 -4.47 -12.15 -11.98
N MET A 81 -4.13 -13.44 -11.90
CA MET A 81 -3.37 -14.01 -10.79
C MET A 81 -2.25 -14.89 -11.33
N PHE A 82 -1.09 -14.82 -10.68
CA PHE A 82 0.07 -15.64 -11.02
C PHE A 82 0.91 -15.93 -9.78
N HIS A 83 1.83 -16.89 -9.88
CA HIS A 83 2.72 -17.22 -8.78
C HIS A 83 3.80 -16.15 -8.63
N SER A 84 4.00 -15.70 -7.40
CA SER A 84 5.17 -14.93 -7.00
C SER A 84 6.24 -15.87 -6.44
N LEU A 85 7.41 -15.34 -6.12
CA LEU A 85 8.49 -16.13 -5.50
C LEU A 85 8.05 -16.77 -4.17
N HIS A 86 7.17 -16.10 -3.42
CA HIS A 86 6.79 -16.49 -2.05
C HIS A 86 5.32 -16.86 -1.91
N GLY A 87 4.50 -16.71 -2.95
CA GLY A 87 3.10 -17.09 -2.94
C GLY A 87 2.38 -16.74 -4.23
N ILE A 88 1.35 -15.91 -4.14
CA ILE A 88 0.52 -15.50 -5.27
C ILE A 88 0.44 -13.98 -5.36
N THR A 89 0.40 -13.46 -6.59
CA THR A 89 0.18 -12.06 -6.91
C THR A 89 -1.14 -11.93 -7.67
N ALA A 90 -1.90 -10.89 -7.36
CA ALA A 90 -3.14 -10.51 -8.02
C ALA A 90 -3.06 -9.07 -8.52
N THR A 91 -3.55 -8.82 -9.74
CA THR A 91 -3.50 -7.49 -10.39
C THR A 91 -4.73 -7.21 -11.26
N ALA A 92 -4.92 -5.94 -11.61
CA ALA A 92 -5.85 -5.52 -12.67
C ALA A 92 -5.55 -6.18 -14.03
N ASN A 93 -6.55 -6.17 -14.93
CA ASN A 93 -6.42 -6.67 -16.30
C ASN A 93 -5.76 -5.67 -17.27
N THR A 94 -4.55 -5.23 -16.97
CA THR A 94 -3.79 -4.38 -17.89
C THR A 94 -2.40 -5.00 -18.12
N GLU A 95 -1.81 -4.73 -19.29
CA GLU A 95 -0.44 -5.16 -19.59
C GLU A 95 0.59 -4.51 -18.67
N SER A 96 0.27 -3.33 -18.15
CA SER A 96 1.03 -2.59 -17.15
C SER A 96 0.10 -2.28 -15.97
N PRO A 97 -0.05 -3.22 -15.01
CA PRO A 97 -0.90 -2.98 -13.85
C PRO A 97 -0.35 -1.82 -13.04
N ILE A 98 -1.27 -1.03 -12.49
CA ILE A 98 -0.97 0.18 -11.72
C ILE A 98 -0.99 -0.07 -10.20
N TRP A 99 -1.46 -1.25 -9.82
CA TRP A 99 -1.49 -1.77 -8.47
C TRP A 99 -1.29 -3.29 -8.50
N LEU A 100 -0.93 -3.86 -7.36
CA LEU A 100 -0.94 -5.29 -7.12
C LEU A 100 -1.32 -5.59 -5.68
N THR A 101 -1.64 -6.86 -5.43
CA THR A 101 -1.68 -7.43 -4.09
C THR A 101 -0.95 -8.78 -4.10
N GLU A 102 -0.27 -9.13 -3.02
CA GLU A 102 0.36 -10.44 -2.86
C GLU A 102 -0.03 -11.08 -1.53
N ALA A 103 -0.17 -12.41 -1.55
CA ALA A 103 -0.32 -13.24 -0.36
C ALA A 103 0.76 -14.33 -0.37
N HIS A 104 1.58 -14.39 0.68
CA HIS A 104 2.75 -15.27 0.76
C HIS A 104 2.49 -16.45 1.69
N ARG A 105 3.24 -17.54 1.49
CA ARG A 105 3.09 -18.79 2.24
C ARG A 105 3.38 -18.66 3.74
N ASP A 106 4.16 -17.65 4.14
CA ASP A 106 4.43 -17.32 5.55
C ASP A 106 3.37 -16.38 6.16
N GLY A 107 2.30 -16.09 5.41
CA GLY A 107 1.24 -15.17 5.80
C GLY A 107 1.58 -13.69 5.57
N HIS A 108 2.75 -13.36 5.02
CA HIS A 108 3.04 -11.97 4.63
C HIS A 108 2.11 -11.56 3.49
N MET A 109 1.49 -10.41 3.63
CA MET A 109 0.60 -9.83 2.62
C MET A 109 1.06 -8.44 2.23
N ILE A 110 0.89 -8.11 0.95
CA ILE A 110 1.36 -6.86 0.37
C ILE A 110 0.23 -6.27 -0.47
N ALA A 111 0.05 -4.95 -0.40
CA ALA A 111 -0.73 -4.17 -1.35
C ALA A 111 0.15 -3.03 -1.87
N GLY A 112 0.24 -2.87 -3.19
CA GLY A 112 1.08 -1.86 -3.83
C GLY A 112 0.31 -1.07 -4.87
N VAL A 113 0.62 0.23 -5.02
CA VAL A 113 0.08 1.11 -6.06
C VAL A 113 1.15 2.11 -6.52
N TRP A 114 1.20 2.39 -7.82
CA TRP A 114 2.21 3.28 -8.43
C TRP A 114 1.68 4.16 -9.57
N ASP A 115 0.37 4.35 -9.67
CA ASP A 115 -0.22 5.30 -10.63
C ASP A 115 -0.73 6.55 -9.93
N PHE A 116 0.11 7.57 -9.88
CA PHE A 116 -0.26 8.82 -9.25
C PHE A 116 -0.85 9.77 -10.31
N PRO A 117 -2.00 10.42 -10.02
CA PRO A 117 -2.61 11.36 -10.94
C PRO A 117 -1.74 12.61 -11.10
N ASP A 118 -1.81 13.22 -12.29
CA ASP A 118 -1.34 14.59 -12.48
C ASP A 118 -2.45 15.55 -12.03
N LEU A 119 -2.15 16.38 -11.02
CA LEU A 119 -3.09 17.37 -10.51
C LEU A 119 -2.66 18.79 -10.93
N PRO A 120 -3.62 19.70 -11.16
CA PRO A 120 -3.31 21.07 -11.48
C PRO A 120 -2.72 21.82 -10.28
N ALA A 121 -1.65 22.59 -10.52
CA ALA A 121 -1.16 23.63 -9.62
C ALA A 121 -1.73 25.01 -9.98
N GLN A 122 -1.59 25.96 -9.04
CA GLN A 122 -2.03 27.34 -9.23
C GLN A 122 -1.22 28.09 -10.30
N ASP A 123 0.02 27.67 -10.55
CA ASP A 123 0.89 28.22 -11.59
C ASP A 123 0.63 27.63 -12.99
N GLY A 124 -0.37 26.75 -13.11
CA GLY A 124 -0.75 26.09 -14.36
C GLY A 124 0.09 24.86 -14.73
N GLN A 125 1.08 24.47 -13.92
CA GLN A 125 1.86 23.26 -14.18
C GLN A 125 1.25 22.05 -13.45
N ASN A 126 0.82 21.05 -14.22
CA ASN A 126 0.38 19.80 -13.64
C ASN A 126 1.58 19.03 -13.08
N ALA A 127 1.39 18.34 -11.95
CA ALA A 127 2.41 17.45 -11.41
C ALA A 127 1.79 16.21 -10.76
N LYS A 128 2.56 15.13 -10.71
CA LYS A 128 2.20 13.89 -10.03
C LYS A 128 1.93 14.14 -8.54
N ALA A 129 0.82 13.60 -8.04
CA ALA A 129 0.35 13.89 -6.70
C ALA A 129 -0.04 12.65 -5.90
N MET A 130 0.35 12.65 -4.62
CA MET A 130 -0.32 11.86 -3.59
C MET A 130 -1.64 12.55 -3.26
N ALA A 131 -2.70 12.21 -3.99
CA ALA A 131 -4.02 12.81 -3.81
C ALA A 131 -4.69 12.32 -2.51
N TYR A 132 -5.54 13.15 -1.91
CA TYR A 132 -6.21 12.85 -0.63
C TYR A 132 -6.96 11.50 -0.61
N TRP A 133 -7.47 11.00 -1.74
CA TRP A 133 -8.16 9.72 -1.77
C TRP A 133 -7.24 8.51 -1.54
N TYR A 134 -5.91 8.67 -1.65
CA TYR A 134 -4.96 7.63 -1.23
C TYR A 134 -5.04 7.32 0.27
N GLU A 135 -5.70 8.14 1.08
CA GLU A 135 -6.05 7.80 2.46
C GLU A 135 -6.90 6.51 2.55
N SER A 136 -7.80 6.28 1.58
CA SER A 136 -8.62 5.06 1.52
C SER A 136 -7.79 3.81 1.20
N PHE A 137 -6.65 3.95 0.51
CA PHE A 137 -5.77 2.84 0.14
C PHE A 137 -5.37 2.01 1.34
N PHE A 138 -5.04 2.64 2.47
CA PHE A 138 -4.67 1.92 3.69
C PHE A 138 -5.85 1.08 4.22
N GLY A 139 -7.03 1.70 4.33
CA GLY A 139 -8.23 1.01 4.83
C GLY A 139 -8.62 -0.17 3.96
N GLU A 140 -8.57 0.00 2.64
CA GLU A 140 -8.89 -1.05 1.68
C GLU A 140 -7.84 -2.16 1.66
N SER A 141 -6.54 -1.80 1.77
CA SER A 141 -5.44 -2.77 1.86
C SER A 141 -5.59 -3.65 3.10
N PHE A 142 -5.83 -3.05 4.26
CA PHE A 142 -6.06 -3.82 5.49
C PHE A 142 -7.35 -4.63 5.41
N LYS A 143 -8.44 -4.11 4.82
CA LYS A 143 -9.67 -4.91 4.66
C LYS A 143 -9.42 -6.16 3.79
N LEU A 144 -8.72 -6.01 2.68
CA LEU A 144 -8.33 -7.15 1.82
C LEU A 144 -7.48 -8.18 2.58
N MET A 145 -6.43 -7.71 3.27
CA MET A 145 -5.56 -8.59 4.06
C MET A 145 -6.36 -9.39 5.11
N SER A 146 -7.51 -8.86 5.56
CA SER A 146 -8.33 -9.47 6.63
C SER A 146 -9.14 -10.59 6.04
N ASN A 147 -9.75 -10.32 4.87
CA ASN A 147 -10.48 -11.29 4.09
C ASN A 147 -9.57 -12.48 3.73
N VAL A 148 -8.35 -12.20 3.27
CA VAL A 148 -7.36 -13.23 2.91
C VAL A 148 -6.91 -14.01 4.15
N ALA A 149 -6.58 -13.33 5.25
CA ALA A 149 -6.21 -13.97 6.51
C ALA A 149 -7.34 -14.89 7.03
N ALA A 150 -8.57 -14.40 7.07
CA ALA A 150 -9.74 -15.17 7.50
C ALA A 150 -10.01 -16.37 6.58
N ALA A 151 -9.91 -16.20 5.27
CA ALA A 151 -10.06 -17.28 4.28
C ALA A 151 -8.99 -18.38 4.47
N GLY A 152 -7.78 -17.97 4.84
CA GLY A 152 -6.65 -18.86 5.14
C GLY A 152 -6.59 -19.39 6.57
N GLY A 153 -7.53 -19.00 7.44
CA GLY A 153 -7.53 -19.39 8.85
C GLY A 153 -6.38 -18.81 9.67
N LEU A 154 -5.77 -17.71 9.22
CA LEU A 154 -4.77 -16.96 9.99
C LEU A 154 -5.47 -16.15 11.08
N THR A 155 -4.92 -16.16 12.29
CA THR A 155 -5.45 -15.43 13.45
C THR A 155 -4.33 -14.71 14.20
N GLY A 156 -4.70 -13.85 15.16
CA GLY A 156 -3.75 -13.19 16.06
C GLY A 156 -3.26 -11.82 15.58
N GLU A 157 -2.06 -11.47 16.02
CA GLU A 157 -1.44 -10.15 15.77
C GLU A 157 -0.59 -10.14 14.51
N PHE A 158 -0.67 -9.03 13.79
CA PHE A 158 0.17 -8.74 12.64
C PHE A 158 1.03 -7.52 12.95
N GLN A 159 2.28 -7.54 12.49
CA GLN A 159 3.06 -6.35 12.28
C GLN A 159 2.71 -5.78 10.91
N ALA A 160 2.55 -4.47 10.82
CA ALA A 160 2.28 -3.81 9.56
C ALA A 160 3.02 -2.47 9.44
N THR A 161 3.33 -2.12 8.21
CA THR A 161 4.02 -0.89 7.84
C THR A 161 3.60 -0.47 6.44
N ALA A 162 4.02 0.73 6.05
CA ALA A 162 3.88 1.22 4.70
C ALA A 162 5.12 1.98 4.28
N THR A 163 5.38 1.99 2.99
CA THR A 163 6.52 2.69 2.38
C THR A 163 6.06 3.39 1.11
N LEU A 164 6.32 4.68 1.02
CA LEU A 164 6.21 5.45 -0.22
C LEU A 164 7.61 5.63 -0.79
N ALA A 165 7.90 4.90 -1.86
CA ALA A 165 9.13 5.02 -2.64
C ALA A 165 9.03 6.17 -3.65
N ASN A 166 10.17 6.82 -3.90
CA ASN A 166 10.30 7.99 -4.76
C ASN A 166 9.27 9.09 -4.41
N ALA A 167 9.05 9.31 -3.11
CA ALA A 167 8.08 10.27 -2.60
C ALA A 167 8.39 11.70 -3.08
N ASN A 168 9.66 12.00 -3.34
CA ASN A 168 10.13 13.28 -3.87
C ASN A 168 9.69 13.57 -5.32
N MET A 169 9.19 12.56 -6.04
CA MET A 169 8.55 12.75 -7.34
C MET A 169 7.09 13.19 -7.22
N LEU A 170 6.55 13.25 -5.99
CA LEU A 170 5.17 13.60 -5.72
C LEU A 170 5.06 14.95 -5.00
N ARG A 171 3.95 15.62 -5.24
CA ARG A 171 3.39 16.68 -4.41
C ARG A 171 2.16 16.16 -3.66
N TYR A 172 1.71 16.89 -2.63
CA TYR A 172 0.44 16.54 -1.98
C TYR A 172 -0.75 17.10 -2.76
N GLY A 173 -1.79 16.29 -2.94
CA GLY A 173 -3.03 16.71 -3.58
C GLY A 173 -4.14 16.89 -2.55
N ALA A 174 -4.57 18.13 -2.32
CA ALA A 174 -5.65 18.44 -1.39
C ALA A 174 -7.00 18.65 -2.10
N ARG A 175 -8.08 18.56 -1.32
CA ARG A 175 -9.41 18.95 -1.77
C ARG A 175 -9.57 20.48 -1.69
N SER A 176 -9.76 21.12 -2.84
CA SER A 176 -10.06 22.56 -2.91
C SER A 176 -11.46 22.86 -2.34
N PRO A 177 -11.78 24.14 -2.02
CA PRO A 177 -13.12 24.53 -1.58
C PRO A 177 -14.23 24.17 -2.59
N ALA A 178 -13.90 24.15 -3.88
CA ALA A 178 -14.82 23.75 -4.96
C ALA A 178 -14.88 22.22 -5.17
N ASN A 179 -14.39 21.43 -4.21
CA ASN A 179 -14.35 19.97 -4.24
C ASN A 179 -13.52 19.37 -5.40
N ARG A 180 -12.63 20.17 -6.01
CA ARG A 180 -11.71 19.72 -7.06
C ARG A 180 -10.34 19.36 -6.45
N PRO A 181 -9.70 18.26 -6.86
CA PRO A 181 -8.35 17.97 -6.43
C PRO A 181 -7.37 18.99 -7.03
N MET A 182 -6.49 19.52 -6.19
CA MET A 182 -5.47 20.49 -6.58
C MET A 182 -4.19 20.20 -5.81
N LEU A 183 -3.05 20.57 -6.40
CA LEU A 183 -1.78 20.53 -5.70
C LEU A 183 -1.78 21.47 -4.50
N ALA A 184 -1.25 20.99 -3.39
CA ALA A 184 -1.09 21.72 -2.14
C ALA A 184 0.35 21.55 -1.66
N GLY A 185 1.08 22.67 -1.59
CA GLY A 185 2.44 22.71 -1.07
C GLY A 185 3.52 22.27 -2.06
N GLU A 186 4.74 22.18 -1.53
CA GLU A 186 5.95 21.79 -2.23
C GLU A 186 6.05 20.25 -2.40
N PRO A 187 6.90 19.75 -3.32
CA PRO A 187 7.23 18.32 -3.39
C PRO A 187 7.74 17.77 -2.06
N CYS A 188 7.56 16.46 -1.85
CA CYS A 188 8.23 15.82 -0.71
C CYS A 188 9.76 15.97 -0.88
N LEU A 189 10.45 16.36 0.19
CA LEU A 189 11.91 16.49 0.14
C LEU A 189 12.62 15.14 0.28
N MET A 190 11.93 14.13 0.80
CA MET A 190 12.50 12.83 1.08
C MET A 190 12.22 11.87 -0.08
N PRO A 191 13.19 11.06 -0.52
CA PRO A 191 12.95 10.03 -1.52
C PRO A 191 12.07 8.90 -0.99
N TYR A 192 12.03 8.70 0.32
CA TYR A 192 11.21 7.68 0.97
C TYR A 192 10.42 8.27 2.14
N ALA A 193 9.14 7.92 2.24
CA ALA A 193 8.37 8.06 3.47
C ALA A 193 8.06 6.66 4.02
N GLN A 194 8.54 6.38 5.23
CA GLN A 194 8.35 5.10 5.91
C GLN A 194 7.43 5.30 7.12
N TRP A 195 6.32 4.57 7.17
CA TRP A 195 5.50 4.50 8.36
C TRP A 195 6.14 3.56 9.38
N SER A 196 6.08 3.91 10.67
CA SER A 196 6.61 3.05 11.72
C SER A 196 5.91 1.69 11.69
N LEU A 197 6.67 0.64 12.00
CA LEU A 197 6.09 -0.69 12.20
C LEU A 197 5.17 -0.68 13.42
N GLN A 198 3.92 -1.11 13.25
CA GLN A 198 2.94 -1.20 14.32
C GLN A 198 2.37 -2.60 14.40
N LYS A 199 1.98 -3.02 15.60
CA LYS A 199 1.25 -4.27 15.81
C LYS A 199 -0.23 -3.99 15.85
N ALA A 200 -1.01 -4.83 15.20
CA ALA A 200 -2.45 -4.76 15.24
C ALA A 200 -3.05 -6.15 14.96
N SER A 201 -4.11 -6.49 15.69
CA SER A 201 -4.86 -7.73 15.50
C SER A 201 -5.95 -7.55 14.43
N ILE A 202 -6.08 -8.57 13.58
CA ILE A 202 -7.08 -8.60 12.49
C ILE A 202 -8.51 -8.76 13.03
N GLU A 203 -8.64 -9.34 14.22
CA GLU A 203 -9.91 -9.68 14.87
C GLU A 203 -10.48 -8.50 15.67
N LYS A 204 -9.71 -7.40 15.76
CA LYS A 204 -10.03 -6.23 16.56
C LYS A 204 -10.13 -4.98 15.68
N PRO A 205 -10.75 -3.89 16.18
CA PRO A 205 -10.78 -2.60 15.48
C PRO A 205 -9.40 -1.96 15.24
N GLU A 206 -8.32 -2.56 15.74
CA GLU A 206 -6.94 -2.07 15.67
C GLU A 206 -6.47 -1.85 14.23
N TRP A 207 -6.88 -2.70 13.28
CA TRP A 207 -6.57 -2.52 11.86
C TRP A 207 -7.19 -1.24 11.26
N HIS A 208 -8.42 -0.91 11.65
CA HIS A 208 -9.05 0.34 11.21
C HIS A 208 -8.38 1.57 11.83
N MET A 209 -7.96 1.48 13.09
CA MET A 209 -7.20 2.56 13.73
C MET A 209 -5.82 2.75 13.08
N LEU A 210 -5.14 1.65 12.76
CA LEU A 210 -3.86 1.67 12.06
C LEU A 210 -3.98 2.31 10.67
N ALA A 211 -5.00 1.91 9.90
CA ALA A 211 -5.27 2.49 8.59
C ALA A 211 -5.46 4.02 8.67
N ARG A 212 -6.26 4.50 9.63
CA ARG A 212 -6.47 5.94 9.87
C ARG A 212 -5.19 6.66 10.26
N SER A 213 -4.38 6.05 11.14
CA SER A 213 -3.09 6.61 11.54
C SER A 213 -2.14 6.74 10.34
N MET A 214 -2.10 5.72 9.47
CA MET A 214 -1.30 5.76 8.25
C MET A 214 -1.80 6.84 7.27
N ALA A 215 -3.11 6.93 7.06
CA ALA A 215 -3.75 7.95 6.24
C ALA A 215 -3.40 9.37 6.70
N GLN A 216 -3.52 9.66 8.00
CA GLN A 216 -3.11 10.94 8.59
C GLN A 216 -1.61 11.21 8.41
N GLY A 217 -0.80 10.15 8.42
CA GLY A 217 0.63 10.22 8.14
C GLY A 217 0.99 10.70 6.73
N ILE A 218 0.09 10.59 5.74
CA ILE A 218 0.31 11.14 4.39
C ILE A 218 0.51 12.65 4.47
N ALA A 219 -0.44 13.38 5.07
CA ALA A 219 -0.35 14.84 5.16
C ALA A 219 0.94 15.27 5.88
N GLY A 220 1.31 14.55 6.93
CA GLY A 220 2.58 14.75 7.66
C GLY A 220 3.82 14.54 6.79
N ALA A 221 3.86 13.50 5.95
CA ALA A 221 4.98 13.21 5.05
C ALA A 221 5.22 14.32 4.02
N PHE A 222 4.18 15.05 3.63
CA PHE A 222 4.25 16.16 2.68
C PHE A 222 4.20 17.55 3.34
N ARG A 223 4.27 17.64 4.67
CA ARG A 223 4.14 18.90 5.43
C ARG A 223 2.88 19.70 5.08
N ALA A 224 1.83 19.01 4.66
CA ALA A 224 0.55 19.64 4.35
C ALA A 224 -0.12 20.08 5.67
N PRO A 225 -0.87 21.20 5.66
CA PRO A 225 -1.65 21.60 6.83
C PRO A 225 -2.64 20.48 7.19
N ILE A 226 -2.54 19.98 8.42
CA ILE A 226 -3.51 19.05 8.99
C ILE A 226 -4.81 19.84 9.14
N ARG A 227 -5.88 19.40 8.47
CA ARG A 227 -7.22 20.00 8.61
C ARG A 227 -7.96 19.39 9.78
#